data_AF-A0A9J6GHB0-F1
#
_entry.id   AF-A0A9J6GHB0-F1
#
_cell.length_a   1.000
_cell.length_b   1.000
_cell.length_c   1.000
_cell.angle_alpha   90.00
_cell.angle_beta   90.00
_cell.angle_gamma   90.00
#
_symmetry.space_group_name_H-M   'P 1'
#
loop_
_entity.id
_entity.type
_entity.pdbx_description
1 polymer ?
#
loop_
_entity_poly.entity_id
_entity_poly.type
_entity_poly.pdbx_seq_one_letter_code
_entity_poly.pdbx_strand_id
1 'polypeptide(L)'
;MDGIEVEGEPISPEDIMEEAGWLASHRRRGARALVKLSPTEEHPLEQGAVGSREPDRKPRALQSLQRQNRAPRQPHLPSELEHIKIVLRPRTGLDVTKVSHAGLRDGVLRATGLTYDEAVEDLLRINSENNIIVASTPSMQRAQKYNDVKALHIGGKMYEVTAYAAPPEDTVREVIHNIPDYDSAADITNSLVYKKNPTILQPRRMGRANSVLIVFEGKTVPHYIYYRGTEYRCFLHKKRHEICDGCGRLGHRVDVCLAPDKKMCKLCGEETPGEEHQCIPKCALCGKDHAIGDKKWRLRYQIPYVLKKAQP
;
A
#
# COMPACT_ATOMS: atom_id res chain seq x y z
N MET A 1 -17.07 -22.90 0.08
CA MET A 1 -17.67 -21.91 -0.83
C MET A 1 -16.53 -21.34 -1.65
N ASP A 2 -16.48 -21.76 -2.90
CA ASP A 2 -15.36 -21.59 -3.81
C ASP A 2 -15.18 -20.12 -4.18
N GLY A 3 -13.97 -19.60 -4.02
CA GLY A 3 -13.65 -18.23 -4.41
C GLY A 3 -13.41 -18.18 -5.93
N ILE A 4 -14.02 -17.18 -6.58
CA ILE A 4 -13.89 -16.95 -8.02
C ILE A 4 -12.66 -16.08 -8.25
N GLU A 5 -11.74 -16.53 -9.09
CA GLU A 5 -10.58 -15.75 -9.53
C GLU A 5 -11.04 -14.66 -10.50
N VAL A 6 -10.84 -13.39 -10.15
CA VAL A 6 -11.20 -12.24 -10.99
C VAL A 6 -9.93 -11.61 -11.58
N GLU A 7 -9.89 -11.47 -12.90
CA GLU A 7 -8.75 -10.90 -13.61
C GLU A 7 -8.68 -9.38 -13.39
N GLY A 8 -7.78 -8.94 -12.50
CA GLY A 8 -7.51 -7.52 -12.26
C GLY A 8 -6.45 -6.88 -13.16
N GLU A 9 -6.37 -5.55 -13.14
CA GLU A 9 -5.48 -4.75 -13.98
C GLU A 9 -4.24 -4.18 -13.25
N PRO A 10 -3.09 -4.09 -13.94
CA PRO A 10 -1.85 -3.50 -13.42
C PRO A 10 -1.83 -1.98 -13.46
N ILE A 11 -1.55 -1.32 -12.32
CA ILE A 11 -1.32 0.14 -12.34
C ILE A 11 -0.05 0.55 -11.57
N SER A 12 0.66 1.59 -12.05
CA SER A 12 1.89 2.07 -11.43
C SER A 12 1.55 2.99 -10.24
N PRO A 13 2.32 2.97 -9.14
CA PRO A 13 2.17 3.93 -8.04
C PRO A 13 2.44 5.40 -8.43
N GLU A 14 3.08 5.68 -9.56
CA GLU A 14 3.23 7.04 -10.12
C GLU A 14 1.90 7.58 -10.68
N ASP A 15 0.96 6.69 -11.00
CA ASP A 15 -0.39 7.02 -11.45
C ASP A 15 -1.28 7.40 -10.24
N ILE A 16 -0.73 7.90 -9.14
CA ILE A 16 -1.46 8.12 -7.87
C ILE A 16 -1.02 9.49 -7.32
N MET A 17 -1.72 10.57 -7.69
CA MET A 17 -1.28 11.95 -7.42
C MET A 17 -1.65 12.50 -6.03
N GLU A 18 -2.61 11.91 -5.32
CA GLU A 18 -3.03 12.34 -3.98
C GLU A 18 -3.27 11.16 -3.04
N GLU A 19 -2.75 11.24 -1.81
CA GLU A 19 -3.09 10.29 -0.74
C GLU A 19 -4.43 10.70 -0.09
N ALA A 20 -5.24 9.68 0.10
CA ALA A 20 -6.66 9.76 0.37
C ALA A 20 -7.00 10.20 1.81
N GLY A 21 -8.05 11.01 1.97
CA GLY A 21 -8.59 11.46 3.27
C GLY A 21 -9.33 10.37 4.06
N TRP A 22 -8.68 9.21 4.28
CA TRP A 22 -9.27 8.03 4.91
C TRP A 22 -9.81 8.26 6.32
N LEU A 23 -9.30 9.28 7.01
CA LEU A 23 -9.74 9.65 8.34
C LEU A 23 -11.23 10.03 8.38
N ALA A 24 -11.74 10.69 7.32
CA ALA A 24 -13.16 11.00 7.18
C ALA A 24 -14.03 9.75 6.93
N SER A 25 -13.49 8.74 6.26
CA SER A 25 -14.18 7.45 6.03
C SER A 25 -14.24 6.60 7.30
N HIS A 26 -13.19 6.61 8.12
CA HIS A 26 -13.19 6.00 9.46
C HIS A 26 -14.22 6.67 10.39
N ARG A 27 -14.34 8.00 10.35
CA ARG A 27 -15.37 8.74 11.13
C ARG A 27 -16.79 8.28 10.81
N ARG A 28 -17.10 8.02 9.53
CA ARG A 28 -18.42 7.52 9.09
C ARG A 28 -18.70 6.08 9.53
N ARG A 29 -17.66 5.25 9.70
CA ARG A 29 -17.76 3.87 10.20
C ARG A 29 -17.85 3.76 11.71
N GLY A 30 -17.12 4.59 12.46
CA GLY A 30 -17.20 4.61 13.94
C GLY A 30 -18.62 4.86 14.46
N ALA A 31 -19.42 5.65 13.74
CA ALA A 31 -20.83 5.86 14.06
C ALA A 31 -21.74 4.64 13.78
N ARG A 32 -21.31 3.68 12.94
CA ARG A 32 -22.07 2.47 12.56
C ARG A 32 -21.63 1.19 13.31
N ALA A 33 -20.41 1.15 13.84
CA ALA A 33 -19.83 -0.02 14.49
C ALA A 33 -20.43 -0.35 15.88
N LEU A 34 -21.20 0.56 16.48
CA LEU A 34 -21.85 0.36 17.79
C LEU A 34 -23.07 -0.59 17.80
N VAL A 35 -23.41 -1.22 16.66
CA VAL A 35 -24.66 -1.99 16.53
C VAL A 35 -24.45 -3.50 16.35
N LYS A 36 -23.24 -4.01 16.12
CA LYS A 36 -23.05 -5.47 15.88
C LYS A 36 -21.74 -5.99 16.47
N LEU A 37 -21.81 -6.51 17.69
CA LEU A 37 -20.83 -7.42 18.25
C LEU A 37 -21.53 -8.71 18.67
N SER A 38 -21.14 -9.83 18.05
CA SER A 38 -21.01 -11.16 18.67
C SER A 38 -20.37 -12.16 17.68
N PRO A 39 -19.60 -13.17 18.15
CA PRO A 39 -18.47 -13.78 17.43
C PRO A 39 -18.63 -15.28 17.10
N THR A 40 -17.68 -15.84 16.32
CA THR A 40 -17.08 -17.22 16.24
C THR A 40 -16.76 -17.61 14.77
N GLU A 41 -15.78 -18.42 14.35
CA GLU A 41 -14.80 -19.36 14.97
C GLU A 41 -13.71 -19.71 13.91
N GLU A 42 -12.54 -20.20 14.37
CA GLU A 42 -11.35 -20.60 13.59
C GLU A 42 -11.38 -22.07 13.13
N HIS A 43 -10.68 -22.47 12.05
CA HIS A 43 -10.08 -23.82 11.86
C HIS A 43 -9.21 -23.96 10.56
N PRO A 44 -8.42 -25.04 10.33
CA PRO A 44 -6.95 -25.02 10.28
C PRO A 44 -6.28 -25.23 8.90
N LEU A 45 -4.95 -25.14 8.88
CA LEU A 45 -4.03 -25.29 7.73
C LEU A 45 -3.65 -26.76 7.45
N GLU A 46 -3.69 -27.17 6.17
CA GLU A 46 -3.06 -28.40 5.67
C GLU A 46 -1.81 -28.12 4.83
N GLN A 47 -0.81 -28.99 4.99
CA GLN A 47 0.50 -28.96 4.35
C GLN A 47 0.55 -29.91 3.14
N GLY A 48 1.24 -29.49 2.06
CA GLY A 48 1.48 -30.32 0.88
C GLY A 48 2.94 -30.23 0.38
N ALA A 49 3.54 -31.42 0.28
CA ALA A 49 4.85 -31.90 -0.13
C ALA A 49 5.84 -31.05 -0.98
N VAL A 50 7.12 -31.35 -0.70
CA VAL A 50 8.37 -30.86 -1.30
C VAL A 50 8.73 -31.64 -2.57
N GLY A 51 9.02 -30.92 -3.66
CA GLY A 51 9.74 -31.42 -4.83
C GLY A 51 11.08 -30.71 -4.97
N SER A 52 12.16 -31.49 -5.00
CA SER A 52 13.57 -31.06 -5.08
C SER A 52 14.00 -30.76 -6.52
N ARG A 53 14.64 -29.59 -6.74
CA ARG A 53 15.56 -29.32 -7.86
C ARG A 53 16.66 -28.33 -7.44
N GLU A 54 17.84 -28.56 -8.00
CA GLU A 54 19.18 -28.04 -7.71
C GLU A 54 19.39 -26.51 -7.87
N PRO A 55 20.52 -25.96 -7.38
CA PRO A 55 20.63 -24.56 -6.98
C PRO A 55 21.13 -23.68 -8.11
N ASP A 56 20.21 -23.01 -8.80
CA ASP A 56 20.56 -21.84 -9.60
C ASP A 56 20.65 -20.61 -8.68
N ARG A 57 21.74 -19.84 -8.75
CA ARG A 57 21.94 -18.65 -7.89
C ARG A 57 20.87 -17.60 -8.20
N LYS A 58 19.78 -17.62 -7.42
CA LYS A 58 18.61 -16.75 -7.62
C LYS A 58 18.99 -15.27 -7.43
N PRO A 59 18.52 -14.36 -8.31
CA PRO A 59 18.66 -12.92 -8.14
C PRO A 59 18.26 -12.44 -6.74
N ARG A 60 18.98 -11.45 -6.20
CA ARG A 60 18.82 -10.93 -4.82
C ARG A 60 17.39 -10.53 -4.49
N ALA A 61 16.63 -10.02 -5.46
CA ALA A 61 15.21 -9.67 -5.29
C ALA A 61 14.28 -10.90 -5.12
N LEU A 62 14.53 -12.01 -5.84
CA LEU A 62 13.81 -13.27 -5.61
C LEU A 62 14.13 -13.86 -4.24
N GLN A 63 15.37 -13.69 -3.77
CA GLN A 63 15.76 -14.08 -2.41
C GLN A 63 15.05 -13.22 -1.35
N SER A 64 14.93 -11.90 -1.56
CA SER A 64 14.16 -11.03 -0.66
C SER A 64 12.68 -11.44 -0.58
N LEU A 65 12.03 -11.68 -1.73
CA LEU A 65 10.64 -12.16 -1.79
C LEU A 65 10.47 -13.55 -1.15
N GLN A 66 11.47 -14.44 -1.27
CA GLN A 66 11.44 -15.76 -0.64
C GLN A 66 11.71 -15.71 0.87
N ARG A 67 12.59 -14.81 1.33
CA ARG A 67 12.82 -14.56 2.76
C ARG A 67 11.57 -13.99 3.42
N GLN A 68 10.85 -13.09 2.75
CA GLN A 68 9.55 -12.58 3.19
C GLN A 68 8.55 -13.71 3.50
N ASN A 69 8.49 -14.73 2.64
CA ASN A 69 7.57 -15.85 2.83
C ASN A 69 7.97 -16.82 3.95
N ARG A 70 9.23 -16.78 4.43
CA ARG A 70 9.77 -17.71 5.43
C ARG A 70 10.02 -17.10 6.80
N ALA A 71 10.11 -15.77 6.90
CA ALA A 71 10.30 -15.11 8.19
C ALA A 71 9.04 -15.29 9.07
N PRO A 72 9.21 -15.41 10.41
CA PRO A 72 8.07 -15.37 11.33
C PRO A 72 7.26 -14.11 11.06
N ARG A 73 5.98 -14.28 10.73
CA ARG A 73 5.11 -13.14 10.46
C ARG A 73 4.91 -12.38 11.77
N GLN A 74 5.08 -11.06 11.74
CA GLN A 74 4.67 -10.22 12.87
C GLN A 74 3.20 -10.51 13.22
N PRO A 75 2.80 -10.43 14.50
CA PRO A 75 1.40 -10.59 14.90
C PRO A 75 0.49 -9.69 14.05
N HIS A 76 -0.78 -10.02 13.87
CA HIS A 76 -1.70 -9.09 13.23
C HIS A 76 -1.86 -7.83 14.08
N LEU A 77 -1.96 -6.65 13.45
CA LEU A 77 -2.46 -5.47 14.17
C LEU A 77 -3.93 -5.70 14.50
N PRO A 78 -4.48 -5.06 15.55
CA PRO A 78 -5.91 -5.02 15.79
C PRO A 78 -6.68 -4.62 14.53
N SER A 79 -7.89 -5.15 14.42
CA SER A 79 -8.72 -4.94 13.22
C SER A 79 -9.09 -3.47 13.08
N GLU A 80 -9.49 -3.01 11.88
CA GLU A 80 -9.93 -1.62 11.69
C GLU A 80 -11.27 -1.30 12.39
N LEU A 81 -11.99 -2.33 12.86
CA LEU A 81 -13.16 -2.15 13.73
C LEU A 81 -12.76 -1.75 15.15
N GLU A 82 -11.54 -2.11 15.56
CA GLU A 82 -10.98 -1.80 16.87
C GLU A 82 -10.08 -0.58 16.79
N HIS A 83 -9.20 -0.51 15.79
CA HIS A 83 -8.14 0.51 15.70
C HIS A 83 -8.05 1.15 14.32
N ILE A 84 -7.93 2.47 14.28
CA ILE A 84 -7.57 3.23 13.08
C ILE A 84 -6.07 3.12 12.87
N LYS A 85 -5.64 2.76 11.66
CA LYS A 85 -4.22 2.70 11.30
C LYS A 85 -3.78 3.97 10.58
N ILE A 86 -2.73 4.63 11.08
CA ILE A 86 -2.06 5.77 10.46
C ILE A 86 -0.67 5.34 10.02
N VAL A 87 -0.36 5.54 8.74
CA VAL A 87 0.96 5.31 8.16
C VAL A 87 1.77 6.60 8.24
N LEU A 88 2.94 6.54 8.87
CA LEU A 88 3.94 7.59 8.88
C LEU A 88 5.08 7.18 7.96
N ARG A 89 5.35 8.01 6.96
CA ARG A 89 6.34 7.79 5.92
C ARG A 89 7.44 8.86 5.97
N PRO A 90 8.64 8.55 6.49
CA PRO A 90 9.76 9.48 6.51
C PRO A 90 10.36 9.74 5.11
N ARG A 91 10.62 11.00 4.75
CA ARG A 91 11.10 11.39 3.40
C ARG A 91 12.58 11.74 3.30
N THR A 92 13.19 12.17 4.41
CA THR A 92 14.55 12.78 4.40
C THR A 92 15.63 11.82 4.91
N GLY A 93 15.53 10.55 4.53
CA GLY A 93 16.58 9.55 4.79
C GLY A 93 16.58 8.96 6.20
N LEU A 94 15.51 9.09 6.98
CA LEU A 94 15.36 8.35 8.22
C LEU A 94 15.31 6.85 7.90
N ASP A 95 16.33 6.12 8.35
CA ASP A 95 16.42 4.68 8.25
C ASP A 95 15.82 4.05 9.52
N VAL A 96 14.59 3.54 9.42
CA VAL A 96 13.89 2.97 10.59
C VAL A 96 14.56 1.70 11.12
N THR A 97 15.51 1.11 10.38
CA THR A 97 16.26 -0.07 10.84
C THR A 97 17.45 0.28 11.73
N LYS A 98 17.90 1.54 11.71
CA LYS A 98 19.04 2.03 12.49
C LYS A 98 18.66 2.71 13.80
N VAL A 99 17.37 2.91 14.03
CA VAL A 99 16.85 3.50 15.26
C VAL A 99 16.14 2.40 16.05
N SER A 100 16.35 2.36 17.37
CA SER A 100 15.64 1.41 18.21
C SER A 100 14.13 1.63 18.13
N HIS A 101 13.34 0.57 18.31
CA HIS A 101 11.87 0.70 18.34
C HIS A 101 11.40 1.69 19.41
N ALA A 102 12.06 1.72 20.57
CA ALA A 102 11.80 2.69 21.62
C ALA A 102 12.10 4.12 21.15
N GLY A 103 13.25 4.36 20.53
CA GLY A 103 13.61 5.69 20.01
C GLY A 103 12.67 6.19 18.90
N LEU A 104 12.17 5.28 18.06
CA LEU A 104 11.13 5.59 17.06
C LEU A 104 9.81 5.94 17.76
N ARG A 105 9.37 5.16 18.76
CA ARG A 105 8.17 5.46 19.55
C ARG A 105 8.26 6.80 20.25
N ASP A 106 9.37 7.07 20.93
CA ASP A 106 9.65 8.36 21.56
C ASP A 106 9.59 9.52 20.56
N GLY A 107 10.17 9.35 19.38
CA GLY A 107 10.13 10.34 18.31
C GLY A 107 8.71 10.64 17.84
N VAL A 108 7.90 9.61 17.68
CA VAL A 108 6.48 9.74 17.28
C VAL A 108 5.67 10.41 18.38
N LEU A 109 5.79 9.97 19.64
CA LEU A 109 5.05 10.54 20.77
C LEU A 109 5.40 12.02 21.01
N ARG A 110 6.68 12.40 20.88
CA ARG A 110 7.09 13.81 20.91
C ARG A 110 6.44 14.62 19.79
N ALA A 111 6.35 14.07 18.58
CA ALA A 111 5.77 14.76 17.44
C ALA A 111 4.25 14.94 17.55
N THR A 112 3.56 14.02 18.22
CA THR A 112 2.12 14.12 18.48
C THR A 112 1.77 14.88 19.76
N GLY A 113 2.75 15.15 20.62
CA GLY A 113 2.54 15.69 21.96
C GLY A 113 1.78 14.73 22.87
N LEU A 114 1.80 13.43 22.59
CA LEU A 114 1.18 12.40 23.44
C LEU A 114 2.17 11.92 24.50
N THR A 115 1.67 11.68 25.71
CA THR A 115 2.42 10.95 26.74
C THR A 115 2.33 9.44 26.53
N TYR A 116 3.15 8.69 27.25
CA TYR A 116 3.07 7.23 27.25
C TYR A 116 1.73 6.71 27.75
N ASP A 117 1.18 7.33 28.79
CA ASP A 117 -0.09 6.94 29.40
C ASP A 117 -1.26 7.23 28.45
N GLU A 118 -1.25 8.38 27.76
CA GLU A 118 -2.27 8.71 26.77
C GLU A 118 -2.28 7.73 25.58
N ALA A 119 -1.13 7.15 25.25
CA ALA A 119 -0.91 6.23 24.14
C ALA A 119 -0.75 4.76 24.59
N VAL A 120 -1.21 4.41 25.79
CA VAL A 120 -1.02 3.06 26.37
C VAL A 120 -1.69 1.96 25.54
N GLU A 121 -2.84 2.26 24.95
CA GLU A 121 -3.58 1.35 24.06
C GLU A 121 -3.08 1.37 22.61
N ASP A 122 -2.15 2.27 22.29
CA ASP A 122 -1.69 2.47 20.93
C ASP A 122 -0.49 1.59 20.60
N LEU A 123 -0.55 0.94 19.44
CA LEU A 123 0.53 0.11 18.91
C LEU A 123 1.29 0.86 17.83
N LEU A 124 2.62 0.75 17.88
CA LEU A 124 3.52 1.25 16.85
C LEU A 124 4.23 0.08 16.19
N ARG A 125 3.99 -0.09 14.88
CA ARG A 125 4.62 -1.12 14.08
C ARG A 125 5.66 -0.52 13.15
N ILE A 126 6.87 -1.03 13.23
CA ILE A 126 7.94 -0.68 12.30
C ILE A 126 7.91 -1.66 11.13
N ASN A 127 7.77 -1.13 9.91
CA ASN A 127 7.91 -1.89 8.68
C ASN A 127 9.20 -1.44 8.00
N SER A 128 10.25 -2.21 8.25
CA SER A 128 11.61 -1.97 7.73
C SER A 128 11.70 -2.10 6.21
N GLU A 129 10.86 -2.92 5.59
CA GLU A 129 10.91 -3.17 4.15
C GLU A 129 10.46 -1.95 3.35
N ASN A 130 9.37 -1.33 3.79
CA ASN A 130 8.83 -0.13 3.16
C ASN A 130 9.39 1.16 3.77
N ASN A 131 10.26 1.05 4.78
CA ASN A 131 10.79 2.16 5.57
C ASN A 131 9.66 3.06 6.12
N ILE A 132 8.63 2.45 6.73
CA ILE A 132 7.47 3.17 7.30
C ILE A 132 7.21 2.77 8.75
N ILE A 133 6.45 3.61 9.44
CA ILE A 133 5.92 3.35 10.78
C ILE A 133 4.39 3.34 10.68
N VAL A 134 3.72 2.40 11.33
CA VAL A 134 2.26 2.35 11.40
C VAL A 134 1.83 2.52 12.86
N ALA A 135 1.12 3.62 13.15
CA ALA A 135 0.43 3.81 14.42
C ALA A 135 -0.97 3.21 14.32
N SER A 136 -1.37 2.42 15.32
CA SER A 136 -2.68 1.77 15.39
C SER A 136 -3.31 2.14 16.72
N THR A 137 -4.45 2.84 16.67
CA THR A 137 -5.09 3.45 17.84
C THR A 137 -6.61 3.26 17.80
N PRO A 138 -7.26 2.91 18.92
CA PRO A 138 -8.73 2.88 19.00
C PRO A 138 -9.35 4.29 19.07
N SER A 139 -8.55 5.32 19.36
CA SER A 139 -9.02 6.70 19.48
C SER A 139 -8.90 7.48 18.18
N MET A 140 -10.03 8.04 17.73
CA MET A 140 -10.09 8.98 16.59
C MET A 140 -9.28 10.26 16.88
N GLN A 141 -9.27 10.74 18.12
CA GLN A 141 -8.53 11.95 18.49
C GLN A 141 -7.01 11.72 18.40
N ARG A 142 -6.53 10.56 18.89
CA ARG A 142 -5.11 10.18 18.73
C ARG A 142 -4.77 9.90 17.27
N ALA A 143 -5.67 9.27 16.51
CA ALA A 143 -5.50 9.05 15.07
C ALA A 143 -5.28 10.37 14.31
N GLN A 144 -6.04 11.41 14.65
CA GLN A 144 -5.84 12.76 14.11
C GLN A 144 -4.45 13.30 14.47
N LYS A 145 -4.03 13.21 15.74
CA LYS A 145 -2.68 13.64 16.15
C LYS A 145 -1.58 12.94 15.36
N TYR A 146 -1.66 11.61 15.17
CA TYR A 146 -0.71 10.87 14.34
C TYR A 146 -0.74 11.32 12.87
N ASN A 147 -1.93 11.57 12.31
CA ASN A 147 -2.13 11.98 10.93
C ASN A 147 -1.60 13.41 10.64
N ASP A 148 -1.51 14.24 11.68
CA ASP A 148 -1.02 15.61 11.58
C ASP A 148 0.50 15.71 11.70
N VAL A 149 1.21 14.62 12.04
CA VAL A 149 2.68 14.58 12.11
C VAL A 149 3.30 14.93 10.76
N LYS A 150 4.11 16.00 10.74
CA LYS A 150 4.88 16.44 9.55
C LYS A 150 6.37 16.21 9.66
N ALA A 151 6.90 15.99 10.86
CA ALA A 151 8.32 15.72 11.08
C ALA A 151 8.54 14.91 12.36
N LEU A 152 9.63 14.14 12.38
CA LEU A 152 10.12 13.42 13.55
C LEU A 152 11.49 13.96 13.97
N HIS A 153 11.67 14.15 15.27
CA HIS A 153 12.95 14.56 15.86
C HIS A 153 13.60 13.35 16.55
N ILE A 154 14.65 12.82 15.94
CA ILE A 154 15.31 11.58 16.38
C ILE A 154 16.83 11.78 16.31
N GLY A 155 17.52 11.53 17.43
CA GLY A 155 18.98 11.64 17.49
C GLY A 155 19.50 13.03 17.16
N GLY A 156 18.78 14.09 17.55
CA GLY A 156 19.14 15.49 17.28
C GLY A 156 18.92 15.93 15.82
N LYS A 157 18.38 15.06 14.95
CA LYS A 157 18.05 15.39 13.56
C LYS A 157 16.53 15.43 13.37
N MET A 158 16.11 16.32 12.47
CA MET A 158 14.73 16.44 12.04
C MET A 158 14.55 15.69 10.71
N TYR A 159 13.50 14.88 10.64
CA TYR A 159 13.14 14.13 9.45
C TYR A 159 11.70 14.46 9.06
N GLU A 160 11.50 15.01 7.86
CA GLU A 160 10.17 15.20 7.29
C GLU A 160 9.40 13.89 7.15
N VAL A 161 8.09 13.94 7.40
CA VAL A 161 7.18 12.80 7.38
C VAL A 161 5.90 13.17 6.63
N THR A 162 5.41 12.22 5.82
CA THR A 162 4.02 12.20 5.37
C THR A 162 3.23 11.21 6.20
N ALA A 163 2.21 11.69 6.89
CA ALA A 163 1.29 10.86 7.64
C ALA A 163 -0.08 10.82 6.97
N TYR A 164 -0.68 9.63 6.90
CA TYR A 164 -2.01 9.41 6.33
C TYR A 164 -2.69 8.18 6.93
N ALA A 165 -4.01 8.21 7.05
CA ALA A 165 -4.78 7.05 7.46
C ALA A 165 -4.76 5.92 6.40
N ALA A 166 -4.68 4.68 6.83
CA ALA A 166 -4.79 3.51 5.96
C ALA A 166 -6.26 3.30 5.53
N PRO A 167 -6.50 2.73 4.33
CA PRO A 167 -7.84 2.29 3.96
C PRO A 167 -8.37 1.24 4.95
N PRO A 168 -9.68 1.23 5.24
CA PRO A 168 -10.27 0.14 6.01
C PRO A 168 -10.06 -1.23 5.33
N GLU A 169 -9.95 -2.30 6.12
CA GLU A 169 -9.71 -3.67 5.63
C GLU A 169 -10.84 -4.16 4.69
N ASP A 170 -12.08 -3.78 4.99
CA ASP A 170 -13.26 -4.10 4.19
C ASP A 170 -13.49 -3.05 3.11
N THR A 171 -12.50 -2.90 2.23
CA THR A 171 -12.61 -2.05 1.05
C THR A 171 -12.17 -2.77 -0.20
N VAL A 172 -12.85 -2.54 -1.32
CA VAL A 172 -12.46 -3.02 -2.65
C VAL A 172 -11.90 -1.86 -3.45
N ARG A 173 -10.77 -2.09 -4.13
CA ARG A 173 -10.15 -1.10 -5.01
C ARG A 173 -10.33 -1.57 -6.45
N GLU A 174 -11.01 -0.76 -7.23
CA GLU A 174 -11.32 -1.00 -8.64
C GLU A 174 -10.86 0.16 -9.49
N VAL A 175 -10.80 -0.06 -10.79
CA VAL A 175 -10.39 0.94 -11.77
C VAL A 175 -11.48 1.01 -12.82
N ILE A 176 -11.84 2.24 -13.19
CA ILE A 176 -12.64 2.51 -14.38
C ILE A 176 -11.79 3.31 -15.37
N HIS A 177 -11.99 3.06 -16.66
CA HIS A 177 -11.26 3.71 -17.75
C HIS A 177 -12.15 4.65 -18.55
N ASN A 178 -11.55 5.37 -19.48
CA ASN A 178 -12.20 6.31 -20.39
C ASN A 178 -12.93 7.46 -19.67
N ILE A 179 -12.40 7.90 -18.53
CA ILE A 179 -12.88 9.10 -17.84
C ILE A 179 -12.26 10.34 -18.49
N PRO A 180 -13.08 11.29 -19.00
CA PRO A 180 -12.60 12.47 -19.70
C PRO A 180 -11.52 13.19 -18.91
N ASP A 181 -10.43 13.60 -19.56
CA ASP A 181 -9.28 14.25 -18.93
C ASP A 181 -9.61 15.62 -18.30
N TYR A 182 -10.60 16.32 -18.85
CA TYR A 182 -11.10 17.59 -18.32
C TYR A 182 -11.89 17.46 -17.01
N ASP A 183 -12.31 16.25 -16.61
CA ASP A 183 -13.06 16.07 -15.36
C ASP A 183 -12.15 16.26 -14.14
N SER A 184 -12.46 17.28 -13.33
CA SER A 184 -11.79 17.54 -12.07
C SER A 184 -12.12 16.47 -11.02
N ALA A 185 -11.39 16.47 -9.89
CA ALA A 185 -11.69 15.56 -8.78
C ALA A 185 -13.13 15.74 -8.25
N ALA A 186 -13.64 16.97 -8.26
CA ALA A 186 -15.02 17.27 -7.87
C ALA A 186 -16.02 16.73 -8.89
N ASP A 187 -15.75 16.91 -10.19
CA ASP A 187 -16.61 16.40 -11.27
C ASP A 187 -16.70 14.87 -11.22
N ILE A 188 -15.56 14.21 -11.03
CA ILE A 188 -15.50 12.75 -10.88
C ILE A 188 -16.36 12.31 -9.68
N THR A 189 -16.20 12.97 -8.54
CA THR A 189 -16.93 12.61 -7.31
C THR A 189 -18.44 12.79 -7.49
N ASN A 190 -18.86 13.93 -8.03
CA ASN A 190 -20.28 14.23 -8.25
C ASN A 190 -20.90 13.30 -9.30
N SER A 191 -20.15 12.95 -10.34
CA SER A 191 -20.58 12.05 -11.42
C SER A 191 -20.74 10.60 -10.98
N LEU A 192 -20.28 10.24 -9.78
CA LEU A 192 -20.40 8.90 -9.20
C LEU A 192 -21.55 8.78 -8.20
N VAL A 193 -22.26 9.88 -7.89
CA VAL A 193 -23.39 9.89 -6.95
C VAL A 193 -24.64 9.33 -7.61
N TYR A 194 -24.75 8.00 -7.63
CA TYR A 194 -25.93 7.28 -8.13
C TYR A 194 -26.41 6.25 -7.12
N LYS A 195 -27.74 6.16 -6.90
CA LYS A 195 -28.34 5.20 -5.95
C LYS A 195 -28.01 3.73 -6.26
N LYS A 196 -27.74 3.40 -7.53
CA LYS A 196 -27.37 2.06 -7.97
C LYS A 196 -25.90 1.72 -7.73
N ASN A 197 -25.05 2.73 -7.52
CA ASN A 197 -23.65 2.48 -7.22
C ASN A 197 -23.52 1.93 -5.80
N PRO A 198 -22.64 0.94 -5.57
CA PRO A 198 -22.22 0.59 -4.22
C PRO A 198 -21.67 1.82 -3.50
N THR A 199 -21.60 1.76 -2.18
CA THR A 199 -21.05 2.87 -1.39
C THR A 199 -19.59 3.12 -1.78
N ILE A 200 -19.35 4.22 -2.48
CA ILE A 200 -18.01 4.69 -2.86
C ILE A 200 -17.46 5.49 -1.69
N LEU A 201 -16.36 5.03 -1.12
CA LEU A 201 -15.64 5.74 -0.07
C LEU A 201 -14.81 6.86 -0.68
N GLN A 202 -14.17 6.58 -1.82
CA GLN A 202 -13.35 7.56 -2.51
C GLN A 202 -13.10 7.21 -3.97
N PRO A 203 -13.33 8.14 -4.90
CA PRO A 203 -12.79 8.10 -6.24
C PRO A 203 -11.54 8.96 -6.36
N ARG A 204 -10.63 8.57 -7.27
CA ARG A 204 -9.42 9.36 -7.54
C ARG A 204 -8.83 9.07 -8.91
N ARG A 205 -8.55 10.12 -9.67
CA ARG A 205 -7.87 10.00 -10.96
C ARG A 205 -6.48 9.40 -10.79
N MET A 206 -6.11 8.57 -11.75
CA MET A 206 -4.84 7.89 -11.76
C MET A 206 -3.83 8.63 -12.65
N GLY A 207 -2.91 9.38 -12.04
CA GLY A 207 -1.89 10.14 -12.77
C GLY A 207 -2.52 11.11 -13.78
N ARG A 208 -1.93 11.17 -14.97
CA ARG A 208 -2.48 11.89 -16.14
C ARG A 208 -3.37 11.00 -17.02
N ALA A 209 -3.74 9.81 -16.55
CA ALA A 209 -4.51 8.87 -17.35
C ALA A 209 -6.02 9.17 -17.32
N ASN A 210 -6.72 8.66 -18.33
CA ASN A 210 -8.19 8.65 -18.40
C ASN A 210 -8.78 7.54 -17.51
N SER A 211 -8.14 7.25 -16.38
CA SER A 211 -8.51 6.16 -15.48
C SER A 211 -8.70 6.68 -14.07
N VAL A 212 -9.65 6.12 -13.34
CA VAL A 212 -9.99 6.51 -11.98
C VAL A 212 -9.98 5.26 -11.10
N LEU A 213 -9.21 5.33 -10.02
CA LEU A 213 -9.24 4.35 -8.93
C LEU A 213 -10.46 4.66 -8.05
N ILE A 214 -11.29 3.66 -7.83
CA ILE A 214 -12.47 3.76 -6.97
C ILE A 214 -12.31 2.80 -5.81
N VAL A 215 -12.58 3.31 -4.62
CA VAL A 215 -12.60 2.50 -3.41
C VAL A 215 -14.02 2.36 -2.92
N PHE A 216 -14.51 1.13 -2.95
CA PHE A 216 -15.83 0.75 -2.45
C PHE A 216 -15.75 0.28 -1.00
N GLU A 217 -16.81 0.56 -0.24
CA GLU A 217 -17.06 -0.08 1.04
C GLU A 217 -17.53 -1.53 0.83
N GLY A 218 -16.94 -2.45 1.59
CA GLY A 218 -17.29 -3.86 1.60
C GLY A 218 -16.24 -4.76 0.95
N LYS A 219 -16.57 -6.04 0.82
CA LYS A 219 -15.72 -7.08 0.23
C LYS A 219 -16.19 -7.54 -1.15
N THR A 220 -17.23 -6.92 -1.70
CA THR A 220 -17.83 -7.36 -2.95
C THR A 220 -17.35 -6.49 -4.10
N VAL A 221 -16.93 -7.12 -5.20
CA VAL A 221 -16.46 -6.42 -6.40
C VAL A 221 -17.66 -6.14 -7.30
N PRO A 222 -18.02 -4.87 -7.57
CA PRO A 222 -19.00 -4.56 -8.60
C PRO A 222 -18.40 -4.83 -9.98
N HIS A 223 -19.18 -5.42 -10.89
CA HIS A 223 -18.78 -5.58 -12.28
C HIS A 223 -18.89 -4.27 -13.07
N TYR A 224 -19.89 -3.46 -12.72
CA TYR A 224 -20.19 -2.18 -13.37
C TYR A 224 -20.59 -1.15 -12.33
N ILE A 225 -20.36 0.12 -12.66
CA ILE A 225 -20.92 1.28 -11.96
C ILE A 225 -21.45 2.30 -12.95
N TYR A 226 -22.21 3.27 -12.44
CA TYR A 226 -22.72 4.40 -13.19
C TYR A 226 -21.85 5.64 -12.98
N TYR A 227 -21.35 6.19 -14.08
CA TYR A 227 -20.67 7.48 -14.13
C TYR A 227 -21.42 8.38 -15.12
N ARG A 228 -21.93 9.53 -14.64
CA ARG A 228 -22.82 10.42 -15.41
C ARG A 228 -24.03 9.68 -16.03
N GLY A 229 -24.49 8.61 -15.38
CA GLY A 229 -25.65 7.83 -15.80
C GLY A 229 -25.35 6.74 -16.83
N THR A 230 -24.10 6.61 -17.28
CA THR A 230 -23.66 5.55 -18.20
C THR A 230 -22.92 4.46 -17.44
N GLU A 231 -23.00 3.22 -17.92
CA GLU A 231 -22.34 2.06 -17.33
C GLU A 231 -20.85 2.02 -17.67
N TYR A 232 -20.01 1.87 -16.65
CA TYR A 232 -18.57 1.72 -16.74
C TYR A 232 -18.17 0.39 -16.11
N ARG A 233 -17.43 -0.42 -16.86
CA ARG A 233 -16.85 -1.66 -16.37
C ARG A 233 -15.79 -1.37 -15.32
N CYS A 234 -15.85 -2.10 -14.20
CA CYS A 234 -14.85 -2.06 -13.15
C CYS A 234 -13.81 -3.17 -13.35
N PHE A 235 -12.55 -2.82 -13.06
CA PHE A 235 -11.41 -3.73 -13.12
C PHE A 235 -10.68 -3.77 -11.78
N LEU A 236 -10.50 -4.99 -11.26
CA LEU A 236 -9.90 -5.18 -9.95
C LEU A 236 -8.48 -4.62 -9.91
N HIS A 237 -8.17 -3.76 -8.96
CA HIS A 237 -6.85 -3.14 -8.90
C HIS A 237 -5.79 -4.15 -8.38
N LYS A 238 -4.82 -4.55 -9.22
CA LYS A 238 -3.70 -5.40 -8.77
C LYS A 238 -2.55 -4.56 -8.21
N LYS A 239 -2.27 -4.72 -6.91
CA LYS A 239 -1.15 -4.03 -6.27
C LYS A 239 0.19 -4.55 -6.80
N ARG A 240 1.01 -3.68 -7.36
CA ARG A 240 2.37 -4.01 -7.80
C ARG A 240 3.35 -3.99 -6.62
N HIS A 241 4.46 -4.71 -6.72
CA HIS A 241 5.60 -4.44 -5.84
C HIS A 241 6.12 -3.03 -6.14
N GLU A 242 6.37 -2.25 -5.09
CA GLU A 242 7.01 -0.95 -5.26
C GLU A 242 8.44 -1.17 -5.72
N ILE A 243 8.83 -0.50 -6.80
CA ILE A 243 10.20 -0.45 -7.32
C ILE A 243 10.64 1.00 -7.18
N CYS A 244 11.73 1.24 -6.48
CA CYS A 244 12.24 2.58 -6.29
C CYS A 244 12.81 3.13 -7.60
N ASP A 245 12.32 4.26 -8.07
CA ASP A 245 12.81 4.90 -9.30
C ASP A 245 14.24 5.43 -9.22
N GLY A 246 14.73 5.69 -8.00
CA GLY A 246 16.11 6.10 -7.77
C GLY A 246 17.08 4.92 -7.80
N CYS A 247 16.92 3.97 -6.86
CA CYS A 247 17.89 2.88 -6.68
C CYS A 247 17.52 1.55 -7.37
N GLY A 248 16.35 1.44 -8.01
CA GLY A 248 15.90 0.25 -8.74
C GLY A 248 15.53 -0.97 -7.88
N ARG A 249 15.53 -0.84 -6.55
CA ARG A 249 15.26 -1.94 -5.60
C ARG A 249 13.78 -2.06 -5.25
N LEU A 250 13.38 -3.26 -4.81
CA LEU A 250 12.01 -3.54 -4.36
C LEU A 250 11.72 -3.01 -2.96
N GLY A 251 10.44 -2.75 -2.73
CA GLY A 251 9.86 -2.55 -1.40
C GLY A 251 9.66 -1.10 -1.00
N HIS A 252 10.18 -0.13 -1.77
CA HIS A 252 10.06 1.27 -1.36
C HIS A 252 10.01 2.23 -2.55
N ARG A 253 9.57 3.45 -2.29
CA ARG A 253 9.49 4.56 -3.25
C ARG A 253 10.73 5.44 -3.21
N VAL A 254 10.90 6.28 -4.23
CA VAL A 254 12.04 7.20 -4.33
C VAL A 254 12.10 8.22 -3.19
N ASP A 255 10.95 8.70 -2.72
CA ASP A 255 10.84 9.70 -1.64
C ASP A 255 11.24 9.15 -0.27
N VAL A 256 11.26 7.83 -0.09
CA VAL A 256 11.70 7.17 1.15
C VAL A 256 13.03 6.44 0.98
N CYS A 257 13.68 6.63 -0.16
CA CYS A 257 14.88 5.88 -0.51
C CYS A 257 16.06 6.31 0.36
N LEU A 258 16.70 5.33 0.99
CA LEU A 258 17.89 5.55 1.82
C LEU A 258 19.19 5.65 1.01
N ALA A 259 19.14 5.41 -0.29
CA ALA A 259 20.28 5.44 -1.18
C ALA A 259 19.94 6.10 -2.53
N PRO A 260 19.50 7.36 -2.54
CA PRO A 260 19.09 8.06 -3.76
C PRO A 260 20.26 8.23 -4.75
N ASP A 261 21.49 8.34 -4.25
CA ASP A 261 22.70 8.53 -5.07
C ASP A 261 23.20 7.23 -5.71
N LYS A 262 22.76 6.06 -5.20
CA LYS A 262 23.07 4.75 -5.78
C LYS A 262 22.09 4.43 -6.90
N LYS A 263 22.17 5.25 -7.96
CA LYS A 263 21.32 5.10 -9.14
C LYS A 263 21.55 3.73 -9.76
N MET A 264 20.50 3.11 -10.25
CA MET A 264 20.59 1.83 -10.97
C MET A 264 20.08 2.00 -12.39
N CYS A 265 20.80 1.46 -13.37
CA CYS A 265 20.30 1.40 -14.73
C CYS A 265 19.04 0.53 -14.79
N LYS A 266 17.90 1.11 -15.18
CA LYS A 266 16.62 0.37 -15.28
C LYS A 266 16.60 -0.68 -16.39
N LEU A 267 17.53 -0.61 -17.35
CA LEU A 267 17.59 -1.56 -18.46
C LEU A 267 18.44 -2.80 -18.15
N CYS A 268 19.61 -2.63 -17.52
CA CYS A 268 20.58 -3.71 -17.32
C CYS A 268 20.89 -4.03 -15.85
N GLY A 269 20.47 -3.17 -14.91
CA GLY A 269 20.72 -3.36 -13.48
C GLY A 269 22.08 -2.90 -12.96
N GLU A 270 22.92 -2.28 -13.79
CA GLU A 270 24.23 -1.75 -13.36
C GLU A 270 24.06 -0.68 -12.28
N GLU A 271 24.84 -0.77 -11.20
CA GLU A 271 24.85 0.23 -10.13
C GLU A 271 25.77 1.40 -10.52
N THR A 272 25.26 2.62 -10.41
CA THR A 272 25.93 3.89 -10.74
C THR A 272 26.63 3.86 -12.10
N PRO A 273 25.89 3.61 -13.20
CA PRO A 273 26.46 3.57 -14.54
C PRO A 273 27.05 4.93 -14.91
N GLY A 274 28.23 4.93 -15.55
CA GLY A 274 28.78 6.14 -16.19
C GLY A 274 27.96 6.57 -17.41
N GLU A 275 28.19 7.79 -17.89
CA GLU A 275 27.43 8.37 -19.03
C GLU A 275 27.54 7.55 -20.33
N GLU A 276 28.68 6.87 -20.55
CA GLU A 276 28.94 6.04 -21.73
C GLU A 276 28.68 4.54 -21.51
N HIS A 277 27.88 4.20 -20.50
CA HIS A 277 27.57 2.80 -20.18
C HIS A 277 26.82 2.09 -21.33
N GLN A 278 27.45 1.04 -21.88
CA GLN A 278 26.81 0.16 -22.85
C GLN A 278 25.81 -0.79 -22.18
N CYS A 279 24.52 -0.58 -22.46
CA CYS A 279 23.42 -1.34 -21.87
C CYS A 279 23.14 -2.65 -22.62
N ILE A 280 23.25 -3.79 -21.94
CA ILE A 280 22.62 -5.04 -22.37
C ILE A 280 21.39 -5.29 -21.50
N PRO A 281 20.16 -5.38 -22.06
CA PRO A 281 18.95 -5.53 -21.27
C PRO A 281 18.99 -6.77 -20.37
N LYS A 282 18.93 -6.55 -19.06
CA LYS A 282 18.90 -7.59 -18.04
C LYS A 282 18.22 -7.06 -16.79
N CYS A 283 17.10 -7.68 -16.41
CA CYS A 283 16.33 -7.25 -15.27
C CYS A 283 17.09 -7.56 -13.97
N ALA A 284 17.48 -6.55 -13.20
CA ALA A 284 18.13 -6.76 -11.89
C ALA A 284 17.26 -7.58 -10.90
N LEU A 285 15.93 -7.59 -11.10
CA LEU A 285 14.99 -8.26 -10.19
C LEU A 285 14.84 -9.76 -10.47
N CYS A 286 14.90 -10.17 -11.74
CA CYS A 286 14.66 -11.58 -12.11
C CYS A 286 15.72 -12.20 -13.03
N GLY A 287 16.71 -11.42 -13.45
CA GLY A 287 17.85 -11.86 -14.26
C GLY A 287 17.55 -12.11 -15.73
N LYS A 288 16.35 -11.75 -16.24
CA LYS A 288 15.89 -12.02 -17.61
C LYS A 288 16.02 -10.81 -18.55
N ASP A 289 15.89 -11.05 -19.84
CA ASP A 289 16.07 -10.05 -20.92
C ASP A 289 14.88 -9.09 -21.06
N HIS A 290 14.72 -8.23 -20.06
CA HIS A 290 13.79 -7.10 -20.06
C HIS A 290 14.21 -6.06 -19.02
N ALA A 291 13.65 -4.85 -19.13
CA ALA A 291 13.90 -3.79 -18.16
C ALA A 291 13.31 -4.13 -16.76
N ILE A 292 13.84 -3.48 -15.73
CA ILE A 292 13.24 -3.47 -14.39
C ILE A 292 11.84 -2.84 -14.47
N GLY A 293 10.84 -3.52 -13.88
CA GLY A 293 9.45 -3.06 -13.90
C GLY A 293 8.66 -3.39 -15.17
N ASP A 294 9.27 -4.06 -16.16
CA ASP A 294 8.60 -4.51 -17.37
C ASP A 294 7.44 -5.48 -17.05
N LYS A 295 6.39 -5.46 -17.87
CA LYS A 295 5.26 -6.40 -17.83
C LYS A 295 5.73 -7.86 -17.91
N LYS A 296 6.87 -8.15 -18.54
CA LYS A 296 7.49 -9.48 -18.61
C LYS A 296 7.94 -10.01 -17.23
N TRP A 297 8.05 -9.16 -16.21
CA TRP A 297 8.35 -9.59 -14.85
C TRP A 297 7.14 -10.29 -14.19
N ARG A 298 7.22 -11.63 -14.06
CA ARG A 298 6.13 -12.47 -13.54
C ARG A 298 5.75 -12.20 -12.07
N LEU A 299 6.68 -11.66 -11.28
CA LEU A 299 6.46 -11.34 -9.86
C LEU A 299 6.21 -9.85 -9.63
N ARG A 300 5.73 -9.14 -10.65
CA ARG A 300 5.45 -7.70 -10.55
C ARG A 300 4.31 -7.34 -9.60
N TYR A 301 3.49 -8.31 -9.22
CA TYR A 301 2.34 -8.10 -8.35
C TYR A 301 2.55 -8.71 -6.98
N GLN A 302 2.14 -7.96 -5.96
CA GLN A 302 2.01 -8.49 -4.62
C GLN A 302 0.84 -9.49 -4.63
N ILE A 303 1.11 -10.75 -4.27
CA ILE A 303 0.06 -11.74 -4.05
C ILE A 303 -0.22 -11.80 -2.54
N PRO A 304 -1.22 -11.04 -2.08
CA PRO A 304 -2.15 -11.61 -1.11
C PRO A 304 -3.57 -11.20 -1.51
N TYR A 305 -4.17 -11.90 -2.47
CA TYR A 305 -5.57 -11.66 -2.80
C TYR A 305 -6.44 -12.65 -2.05
N VAL A 306 -7.09 -12.17 -0.98
CA VAL A 306 -8.31 -12.83 -0.48
C VAL A 306 -9.36 -12.64 -1.57
N LEU A 307 -9.88 -13.76 -2.08
CA LEU A 307 -10.92 -13.80 -3.09
C LEU A 307 -12.14 -13.04 -2.57
N LYS A 308 -12.38 -11.88 -3.16
CA LYS A 308 -13.54 -11.05 -2.90
C LYS A 308 -14.69 -11.60 -3.73
N LYS A 309 -15.81 -11.91 -3.07
CA LYS A 309 -16.98 -12.49 -3.76
C LYS A 309 -17.43 -11.50 -4.85
N ALA A 310 -17.65 -12.00 -6.06
CA ALA A 310 -18.34 -11.25 -7.09
C ALA A 310 -19.77 -10.93 -6.62
N GLN A 311 -20.36 -9.83 -7.09
CA GLN A 311 -21.80 -9.63 -6.94
C GLN A 311 -22.52 -10.77 -7.68
N PRO A 312 -23.55 -11.40 -7.06
CA PRO A 312 -24.36 -12.41 -7.75
C PRO A 312 -25.12 -11.83 -8.94
#